data_AF-A0A2L2LAH8-F1
#
_entry.id   AF-A0A2L2LAH8-F1
#
_cell.length_a   1.000
_cell.length_b   1.000
_cell.length_c   1.000
_cell.angle_alpha   90.00
_cell.angle_beta   90.00
_cell.angle_gamma   90.00
#
_symmetry.space_group_name_H-M   'P 1'
#
loop_
_entity.id
_entity.type
_entity.pdbx_description
1 polymer ?
#
loop_
_entity_poly.entity_id
_entity_poly.type
_entity_poly.pdbx_seq_one_letter_code
_entity_poly.pdbx_strand_id
1 'polypeptide(L)'
;MFRRFLAAVPLAFVSLTAPIDAEAQVASGLDGLSDEQLQQAVNFVIGNAIFSLYHEGARMLISDFGTADTASVQAPADQLAGTLILQANEEWLDTALVNATDSWYLAREAETLPEHEAPVFSALVPDRSRDRNMACLMVGRDKDGYGDLAAMMGLNNAEFDKCAAAYPGVASAWENFLSPHRSQTPSRFSVSYVPPRDPELEPYAIMIKESKVLDLISRSFSGYGLKGDVKLTAKSCGRPDVYWSAEKREITYCYELGKFQAELIADHLLNTVTEDKGAAGGQIPTAAANLEREI
;
A
#
# COMPACT_ATOMS: atom_id res chain seq x y z
N MET A 1 -48.43 -58.41 46.09
CA MET A 1 -47.75 -58.54 44.77
C MET A 1 -48.06 -57.29 43.97
N PHE A 2 -47.07 -56.50 43.57
CA PHE A 2 -47.02 -55.83 42.26
C PHE A 2 -45.66 -55.12 42.13
N ARG A 3 -44.92 -55.53 41.09
CA ARG A 3 -43.54 -55.18 40.78
C ARG A 3 -43.43 -53.71 40.37
N ARG A 4 -42.37 -53.04 40.85
CA ARG A 4 -41.87 -51.76 40.35
C ARG A 4 -41.35 -51.95 38.91
N PHE A 5 -41.94 -51.25 37.95
CA PHE A 5 -41.36 -51.10 36.61
C PHE A 5 -40.48 -49.84 36.59
N LEU A 6 -39.18 -50.04 36.42
CA LEU A 6 -38.23 -49.01 36.01
C LEU A 6 -38.40 -48.78 34.51
N ALA A 7 -38.93 -47.62 34.11
CA ALA A 7 -38.92 -47.19 32.72
C ALA A 7 -37.56 -46.54 32.43
N ALA A 8 -36.77 -47.19 31.58
CA ALA A 8 -35.55 -46.63 31.02
C ALA A 8 -35.93 -45.53 30.01
N VAL A 9 -35.46 -44.30 30.25
CA VAL A 9 -35.54 -43.19 29.30
C VAL A 9 -34.37 -43.35 28.32
N PRO A 10 -34.60 -43.43 27.00
CA PRO A 10 -33.50 -43.47 26.05
C PRO A 10 -32.86 -42.08 25.94
N LEU A 11 -31.56 -42.00 26.21
CA LEU A 11 -30.73 -40.84 25.87
C LEU A 11 -30.71 -40.72 24.35
N ALA A 12 -31.44 -39.76 23.79
CA ALA A 12 -31.29 -39.36 22.40
C ALA A 12 -29.98 -38.56 22.28
N PHE A 13 -28.94 -39.20 21.75
CA PHE A 13 -27.76 -38.50 21.25
C PHE A 13 -28.16 -37.68 20.03
N VAL A 14 -28.39 -36.39 20.22
CA VAL A 14 -28.47 -35.43 19.11
C VAL A 14 -27.05 -35.20 18.64
N SER A 15 -26.64 -35.90 17.58
CA SER A 15 -25.41 -35.59 16.85
C SER A 15 -25.57 -34.22 16.19
N LEU A 16 -24.99 -33.18 16.81
CA LEU A 16 -24.71 -31.91 16.14
C LEU A 16 -23.52 -32.13 15.19
N THR A 17 -23.79 -32.68 14.01
CA THR A 17 -22.90 -32.52 12.86
C THR A 17 -23.37 -31.28 12.11
N ALA A 18 -22.99 -30.11 12.59
CA ALA A 18 -22.96 -28.95 11.71
C ALA A 18 -21.85 -29.23 10.68
N PRO A 19 -22.12 -29.20 9.37
CA PRO A 19 -21.05 -29.22 8.40
C PRO A 19 -20.23 -27.95 8.61
N ILE A 20 -18.96 -28.11 8.98
CA ILE A 20 -17.97 -27.04 8.92
C ILE A 20 -17.54 -26.98 7.45
N ASP A 21 -18.42 -26.53 6.57
CA ASP A 21 -18.03 -26.00 5.28
C ASP A 21 -17.74 -24.51 5.48
N ALA A 22 -16.76 -24.23 6.34
CA ALA A 22 -16.06 -22.96 6.30
C ALA A 22 -15.01 -23.10 5.20
N GLU A 23 -15.45 -23.09 3.94
CA GLU A 23 -14.54 -22.66 2.88
C GLU A 23 -14.03 -21.29 3.33
N ALA A 24 -12.73 -21.20 3.58
CA ALA A 24 -12.08 -19.91 3.79
C ALA A 24 -12.41 -19.10 2.54
N GLN A 25 -13.35 -18.17 2.65
CA GLN A 25 -13.79 -17.37 1.53
C GLN A 25 -12.59 -16.54 1.09
N VAL A 26 -11.95 -16.96 -0.01
CA VAL A 26 -10.88 -16.22 -0.65
C VAL A 26 -11.41 -14.82 -0.92
N ALA A 27 -10.58 -13.80 -0.70
CA ALA A 27 -11.01 -12.43 -0.88
C ALA A 27 -11.56 -12.25 -2.30
N SER A 28 -12.75 -11.65 -2.43
CA SER A 28 -13.39 -11.40 -3.73
C SER A 28 -12.42 -10.70 -4.67
N GLY A 29 -12.12 -11.30 -5.83
CA GLY A 29 -11.17 -10.75 -6.80
C GLY A 29 -9.76 -11.37 -6.74
N LEU A 30 -9.51 -12.31 -5.82
CA LEU A 30 -8.27 -13.12 -5.75
C LEU A 30 -8.50 -14.60 -6.11
N ASP A 31 -9.67 -14.91 -6.68
CA ASP A 31 -10.03 -16.27 -7.07
C ASP A 31 -9.07 -16.82 -8.15
N GLY A 32 -8.66 -18.07 -8.00
CA GLY A 32 -7.81 -18.76 -8.98
C GLY A 32 -6.30 -18.51 -8.83
N LEU A 33 -5.86 -17.66 -7.89
CA LEU A 33 -4.45 -17.54 -7.54
C LEU A 33 -3.94 -18.76 -6.76
N SER A 34 -2.68 -19.13 -6.97
CA SER A 34 -1.96 -20.05 -6.08
C SER A 34 -1.68 -19.40 -4.72
N ASP A 35 -1.32 -20.18 -3.70
CA ASP A 35 -0.96 -19.65 -2.37
C ASP A 35 0.21 -18.64 -2.45
N GLU A 36 1.16 -18.90 -3.34
CA GLU A 36 2.29 -18.01 -3.59
C GLU A 36 1.79 -16.69 -4.19
N GLN A 37 1.01 -16.73 -5.28
CA GLN A 37 0.42 -15.56 -5.92
C GLN A 37 -0.48 -14.77 -4.96
N LEU A 38 -1.22 -15.45 -4.09
CA LEU A 38 -2.02 -14.82 -3.05
C LEU A 38 -1.14 -14.03 -2.08
N GLN A 39 -0.01 -14.59 -1.64
CA GLN A 39 0.96 -13.87 -0.82
C GLN A 39 1.56 -12.66 -1.56
N GLN A 40 1.84 -12.79 -2.85
CA GLN A 40 2.30 -11.66 -3.68
C GLN A 40 1.23 -10.55 -3.72
N ALA A 41 -0.04 -10.89 -3.92
CA ALA A 41 -1.14 -9.93 -3.94
C ALA A 41 -1.32 -9.22 -2.58
N VAL A 42 -1.23 -9.96 -1.47
CA VAL A 42 -1.29 -9.38 -0.12
C VAL A 42 -0.14 -8.41 0.12
N ASN A 43 1.09 -8.79 -0.25
CA ASN A 43 2.27 -7.92 -0.12
C ASN A 43 2.13 -6.67 -0.97
N PHE A 44 1.60 -6.81 -2.18
CA PHE A 44 1.34 -5.70 -3.10
C PHE A 44 0.34 -4.70 -2.51
N VAL A 45 -0.78 -5.17 -1.95
CA VAL A 45 -1.78 -4.33 -1.27
C VAL A 45 -1.19 -3.60 -0.07
N ILE A 46 -0.46 -4.31 0.80
CA ILE A 46 0.13 -3.71 2.01
C ILE A 46 1.21 -2.68 1.64
N GLY A 47 2.10 -2.99 0.69
CA GLY A 47 3.14 -2.07 0.21
C GLY A 47 2.53 -0.79 -0.37
N ASN A 48 1.50 -0.92 -1.19
CA ASN A 48 0.77 0.23 -1.71
C ASN A 48 0.07 1.05 -0.62
N ALA A 49 -0.50 0.40 0.39
CA ALA A 49 -1.10 1.08 1.54
C ALA A 49 -0.04 1.89 2.31
N ILE A 50 1.14 1.32 2.54
CA ILE A 50 2.28 2.00 3.18
C ILE A 50 2.62 3.27 2.40
N PHE A 51 2.94 3.15 1.11
CA PHE A 51 3.34 4.32 0.31
C PHE A 51 2.24 5.39 0.29
N SER A 52 0.99 4.98 0.02
CA SER A 52 -0.11 5.93 -0.11
C SER A 52 -0.41 6.67 1.20
N LEU A 53 -0.25 6.00 2.34
CA LEU A 53 -0.37 6.67 3.63
C LEU A 53 0.83 7.56 3.95
N TYR A 54 2.04 7.20 3.54
CA TYR A 54 3.20 8.09 3.62
C TYR A 54 3.00 9.33 2.75
N HIS A 55 2.40 9.19 1.56
CA HIS A 55 2.00 10.31 0.71
C HIS A 55 1.04 11.26 1.44
N GLU A 56 -0.02 10.73 2.06
CA GLU A 56 -0.97 11.58 2.79
C GLU A 56 -0.37 12.15 4.09
N GLY A 57 0.56 11.44 4.73
CA GLY A 57 1.38 11.97 5.82
C GLY A 57 2.30 13.11 5.36
N ALA A 58 2.88 13.00 4.17
CA ALA A 58 3.63 14.09 3.54
C ALA A 58 2.73 15.29 3.24
N ARG A 59 1.51 15.09 2.74
CA ARG A 59 0.52 16.17 2.55
C ARG A 59 0.12 16.83 3.86
N MET A 60 0.01 16.06 4.93
CA MET A 60 -0.21 16.60 6.28
C MET A 60 0.95 17.50 6.72
N LEU A 61 2.21 17.05 6.59
CA LEU A 61 3.38 17.89 6.90
C LEU A 61 3.40 19.16 6.03
N ILE A 62 3.11 19.03 4.74
CA ILE A 62 3.07 20.15 3.81
C ILE A 62 1.96 21.15 4.18
N SER A 63 0.80 20.65 4.59
CA SER A 63 -0.33 21.47 5.05
C SER A 63 0.01 22.23 6.33
N ASP A 64 0.78 21.65 7.24
CA ASP A 64 1.14 22.28 8.52
C ASP A 64 2.33 23.25 8.36
N PHE A 65 3.34 22.91 7.55
CA PHE A 65 4.63 23.61 7.54
C PHE A 65 4.97 24.31 6.21
N GLY A 66 4.28 24.00 5.11
CA GLY A 66 4.62 24.43 3.77
C GLY A 66 5.48 23.41 3.02
N THR A 67 6.16 23.82 1.96
CA THR A 67 6.90 22.93 1.07
C THR A 67 8.35 23.35 0.94
N ALA A 68 9.27 22.39 0.91
CA ALA A 68 10.67 22.64 0.60
C ALA A 68 10.85 23.06 -0.86
N ASP A 69 11.76 24.00 -1.13
CA ASP A 69 12.23 24.23 -2.50
C ASP A 69 13.30 23.20 -2.84
N THR A 70 12.92 22.20 -3.63
CA THR A 70 13.80 21.09 -4.01
C THR A 70 14.35 21.24 -5.43
N ALA A 71 13.99 22.32 -6.14
CA ALA A 71 14.24 22.49 -7.58
C ALA A 71 13.79 21.31 -8.46
N SER A 72 12.91 20.44 -7.95
CA SER A 72 12.38 19.27 -8.64
C SER A 72 11.01 19.54 -9.24
N VAL A 73 10.71 18.85 -10.34
CA VAL A 73 9.40 18.89 -11.00
C VAL A 73 8.40 17.84 -10.46
N GLN A 74 8.85 16.94 -9.60
CA GLN A 74 8.00 15.91 -8.99
C GLN A 74 6.99 16.54 -8.02
N ALA A 75 5.80 15.96 -7.93
CA ALA A 75 4.79 16.37 -6.96
C ALA A 75 5.39 16.33 -5.53
N PRO A 76 5.31 17.42 -4.74
CA PRO A 76 6.01 17.51 -3.46
C PRO A 76 5.67 16.40 -2.46
N ALA A 77 4.42 15.92 -2.44
CA ALA A 77 4.00 14.86 -1.53
C ALA A 77 4.58 13.48 -1.89
N ASP A 78 4.60 13.11 -3.18
CA ASP A 78 5.26 11.88 -3.63
C ASP A 78 6.77 11.96 -3.37
N GLN A 79 7.38 13.11 -3.66
CA GLN A 79 8.82 13.29 -3.46
C GLN A 79 9.20 13.19 -1.98
N LEU A 80 8.43 13.85 -1.10
CA LEU A 80 8.68 13.77 0.34
C LEU A 80 8.45 12.36 0.87
N ALA A 81 7.35 11.70 0.49
CA ALA A 81 7.06 10.33 0.92
C ALA A 81 8.17 9.36 0.50
N GLY A 82 8.57 9.41 -0.78
CA GLY A 82 9.66 8.59 -1.30
C GLY A 82 10.99 8.89 -0.61
N THR A 83 11.31 10.16 -0.37
CA THR A 83 12.54 10.56 0.32
C THR A 83 12.56 10.04 1.76
N LEU A 84 11.46 10.17 2.51
CA LEU A 84 11.36 9.68 3.89
C LEU A 84 11.52 8.16 3.96
N ILE A 85 10.92 7.43 3.01
CA ILE A 85 11.07 5.97 2.92
C ILE A 85 12.53 5.59 2.60
N LEU A 86 13.11 6.16 1.55
CA LEU A 86 14.50 5.86 1.13
C LEU A 86 15.53 6.24 2.21
N GLN A 87 15.23 7.24 3.03
CA GLN A 87 16.08 7.65 4.15
C GLN A 87 15.89 6.78 5.40
N ALA A 88 14.75 6.10 5.55
CA ALA A 88 14.56 5.12 6.62
C ALA A 88 15.53 3.94 6.48
N ASN A 89 15.94 3.62 5.24
CA ASN A 89 16.92 2.57 4.92
C ASN A 89 16.48 1.20 5.48
N GLU A 90 15.21 0.87 5.20
CA GLU A 90 14.53 -0.34 5.65
C GLU A 90 13.98 -1.07 4.41
N GLU A 91 14.46 -2.29 4.17
CA GLU A 91 14.18 -3.05 2.94
C GLU A 91 12.68 -3.26 2.67
N TRP A 92 11.89 -3.46 3.73
CA TRP A 92 10.44 -3.65 3.61
C TRP A 92 9.70 -2.35 3.24
N LEU A 93 10.25 -1.17 3.57
CA LEU A 93 9.73 0.11 3.10
C LEU A 93 10.17 0.38 1.65
N ASP A 94 11.39 -0.01 1.29
CA ASP A 94 11.87 0.04 -0.09
C ASP A 94 10.97 -0.81 -1.00
N THR A 95 10.58 -2.00 -0.53
CA THR A 95 9.58 -2.85 -1.20
C THR A 95 8.23 -2.13 -1.37
N ALA A 96 7.80 -1.31 -0.42
CA ALA A 96 6.58 -0.53 -0.54
C ALA A 96 6.68 0.53 -1.66
N LEU A 97 7.86 1.13 -1.89
CA LEU A 97 8.08 2.03 -3.02
C LEU A 97 8.06 1.31 -4.37
N VAL A 98 8.66 0.12 -4.44
CA VAL A 98 8.60 -0.73 -5.63
C VAL A 98 7.13 -1.06 -5.95
N ASN A 99 6.39 -1.59 -4.98
CA ASN A 99 4.97 -1.95 -5.14
C ASN A 99 4.09 -0.77 -5.57
N ALA A 100 4.37 0.44 -5.06
CA ALA A 100 3.66 1.65 -5.47
C ALA A 100 3.97 2.05 -6.92
N THR A 101 5.24 1.96 -7.33
CA THR A 101 5.67 2.27 -8.69
C THR A 101 5.08 1.26 -9.68
N ASP A 102 5.10 -0.02 -9.34
CA ASP A 102 4.47 -1.09 -10.12
C ASP A 102 2.95 -0.90 -10.19
N SER A 103 2.29 -0.49 -9.11
CA SER A 103 0.84 -0.23 -9.14
C SER A 103 0.45 0.88 -10.11
N TRP A 104 1.23 1.95 -10.23
CA TRP A 104 0.94 2.99 -11.22
C TRP A 104 1.22 2.51 -12.64
N TYR A 105 2.27 1.72 -12.84
CA TYR A 105 2.55 1.11 -14.13
C TYR A 105 1.40 0.19 -14.56
N LEU A 106 1.01 -0.77 -13.72
CA LEU A 106 -0.08 -1.71 -14.01
C LEU A 106 -1.41 -1.00 -14.25
N ALA A 107 -1.76 -0.01 -13.42
CA ALA A 107 -3.00 0.75 -13.59
C ALA A 107 -3.01 1.56 -14.90
N ARG A 108 -1.85 2.07 -15.35
CA ARG A 108 -1.74 2.70 -16.68
C ARG A 108 -1.93 1.70 -17.80
N GLU A 109 -1.21 0.57 -17.76
CA GLU A 109 -1.20 -0.40 -18.86
C GLU A 109 -2.55 -1.11 -19.02
N ALA A 110 -3.27 -1.34 -17.92
CA ALA A 110 -4.61 -1.90 -17.95
C ALA A 110 -5.68 -0.89 -18.40
N GLU A 111 -5.36 0.41 -18.49
CA GLU A 111 -6.32 1.51 -18.67
C GLU A 111 -7.49 1.46 -17.66
N THR A 112 -7.31 0.77 -16.53
CA THR A 112 -8.32 0.55 -15.50
C THR A 112 -8.26 1.65 -14.46
N LEU A 113 -8.92 2.76 -14.76
CA LEU A 113 -9.19 3.78 -13.75
C LEU A 113 -10.55 3.53 -13.11
N PRO A 114 -10.66 3.52 -11.78
CA PRO A 114 -11.97 3.58 -11.17
C PRO A 114 -12.67 4.87 -11.60
N GLU A 115 -13.95 4.80 -11.95
CA GLU A 115 -14.73 5.99 -12.24
C GLU A 115 -14.78 6.89 -10.99
N HIS A 116 -14.30 8.12 -11.12
CA HIS A 116 -14.22 9.05 -10.00
C HIS A 116 -14.80 10.42 -10.33
N GLU A 117 -15.78 10.84 -9.53
CA GLU A 117 -16.13 12.26 -9.43
C GLU A 117 -15.01 13.01 -8.68
N ALA A 118 -14.66 14.20 -9.20
CA ALA A 118 -13.64 15.05 -8.60
C ALA A 118 -13.99 15.47 -7.15
N PRO A 119 -13.00 15.62 -6.26
CA PRO A 119 -11.57 15.45 -6.52
C PRO A 119 -11.14 13.98 -6.48
N VAL A 120 -10.28 13.57 -7.43
CA VAL A 120 -9.52 12.32 -7.37
C VAL A 120 -8.23 12.63 -6.63
N PHE A 121 -7.91 11.89 -5.57
CA PHE A 121 -6.66 12.10 -4.86
C PHE A 121 -5.50 11.40 -5.60
N SER A 122 -4.31 11.99 -5.50
CA SER A 122 -3.09 11.65 -6.25
C SER A 122 -2.79 10.15 -6.30
N ALA A 123 -3.02 9.42 -5.21
CA ALA A 123 -2.66 8.00 -5.04
C ALA A 123 -3.16 7.10 -6.19
N LEU A 124 -4.29 7.44 -6.80
CA LEU A 124 -4.98 6.63 -7.80
C LEU A 124 -4.83 7.11 -9.25
N VAL A 125 -4.20 8.26 -9.50
CA VAL A 125 -4.07 8.79 -10.87
C VAL A 125 -2.79 8.25 -11.49
N PRO A 126 -2.85 7.33 -12.46
CA PRO A 126 -1.68 6.80 -13.12
C PRO A 126 -1.17 7.85 -14.11
N ASP A 127 0.07 8.27 -13.89
CA ASP A 127 0.74 9.31 -14.67
C ASP A 127 2.13 8.80 -15.00
N ARG A 128 2.49 8.75 -16.29
CA ARG A 128 3.82 8.31 -16.75
C ARG A 128 4.94 9.24 -16.24
N SER A 129 4.61 10.45 -15.81
CA SER A 129 5.59 11.31 -15.15
C SER A 129 5.80 10.86 -13.70
N ARG A 130 4.78 10.29 -13.04
CA ARG A 130 4.81 9.91 -11.63
C ARG A 130 5.63 8.64 -11.38
N ASP A 131 5.41 7.58 -12.15
CA ASP A 131 6.20 6.33 -12.11
C ASP A 131 7.68 6.61 -12.42
N ARG A 132 7.97 7.37 -13.48
CA ARG A 132 9.34 7.80 -13.85
C ARG A 132 10.01 8.66 -12.78
N ASN A 133 9.28 9.63 -12.21
CA ASN A 133 9.85 10.49 -11.18
C ASN A 133 10.19 9.71 -9.91
N MET A 134 9.33 8.77 -9.50
CA MET A 134 9.63 7.92 -8.36
C MET A 134 10.81 7.00 -8.62
N ALA A 135 10.85 6.34 -9.79
CA ALA A 135 11.98 5.52 -10.19
C ALA A 135 13.29 6.32 -10.27
N CYS A 136 13.24 7.58 -10.73
CA CYS A 136 14.39 8.49 -10.69
C CYS A 136 14.85 8.78 -9.24
N LEU A 137 13.92 8.99 -8.32
CA LEU A 137 14.25 9.20 -6.90
C LEU A 137 14.95 7.96 -6.31
N MET A 138 14.43 6.77 -6.61
CA MET A 138 14.96 5.48 -6.15
C MET A 138 16.36 5.20 -6.72
N VAL A 139 16.53 5.22 -8.05
CA VAL A 139 17.85 5.01 -8.70
C VAL A 139 18.86 6.10 -8.32
N GLY A 140 18.38 7.29 -7.96
CA GLY A 140 19.22 8.36 -7.45
C GLY A 140 19.80 8.07 -6.06
N ARG A 141 19.06 7.34 -5.21
CA ARG A 141 19.53 6.87 -3.89
C ARG A 141 20.45 5.67 -3.99
N ASP A 142 20.07 4.71 -4.82
CA ASP A 142 20.77 3.45 -5.02
C ASP A 142 20.58 2.95 -6.46
N LYS A 143 21.60 3.18 -7.28
CA LYS A 143 21.56 2.80 -8.70
C LYS A 143 21.54 1.29 -8.89
N ASP A 144 22.24 0.55 -8.04
CA ASP A 144 22.43 -0.88 -8.19
C ASP A 144 21.16 -1.63 -7.74
N GLY A 145 20.52 -1.17 -6.66
CA GLY A 145 19.27 -1.75 -6.16
C GLY A 145 18.04 -1.48 -7.05
N TYR A 146 17.99 -0.32 -7.72
CA TYR A 146 16.78 0.13 -8.43
C TYR A 146 16.93 0.30 -9.95
N GLY A 147 18.08 -0.08 -10.52
CA GLY A 147 18.37 0.09 -11.94
C GLY A 147 17.37 -0.62 -12.86
N ASP A 148 17.00 -1.86 -12.54
CA ASP A 148 16.07 -2.65 -13.36
C ASP A 148 14.64 -2.07 -13.33
N LEU A 149 14.17 -1.65 -12.14
CA LEU A 149 12.88 -0.95 -12.00
C LEU A 149 12.89 0.36 -12.81
N ALA A 150 13.96 1.15 -12.71
CA ALA A 150 14.07 2.40 -13.45
C ALA A 150 14.10 2.19 -14.96
N ALA A 151 14.80 1.16 -15.45
CA ALA A 151 14.79 0.78 -16.85
C ALA A 151 13.38 0.37 -17.33
N MET A 152 12.64 -0.38 -16.51
CA MET A 152 11.26 -0.78 -16.80
C MET A 152 10.32 0.43 -16.89
N MET A 153 10.49 1.43 -16.01
CA MET A 153 9.76 2.71 -16.09
C MET A 153 10.22 3.60 -17.27
N GLY A 154 11.16 3.10 -18.08
CA GLY A 154 11.61 3.69 -19.33
C GLY A 154 12.73 4.71 -19.15
N LEU A 155 13.40 4.77 -18.00
CA LEU A 155 14.58 5.62 -17.83
C LEU A 155 15.76 4.95 -18.54
N ASN A 156 16.53 5.74 -19.30
CA ASN A 156 17.78 5.28 -19.88
C ASN A 156 18.97 5.52 -18.94
N ASN A 157 20.10 4.86 -19.20
CA ASN A 157 21.30 4.97 -18.35
C ASN A 157 21.83 6.40 -18.18
N ALA A 158 21.66 7.28 -19.17
CA ALA A 158 22.08 8.68 -19.05
C ALA A 158 21.13 9.49 -18.14
N GLU A 159 19.89 9.05 -17.94
CA GLU A 159 18.99 9.58 -16.93
C GLU A 159 19.39 9.13 -15.53
N PHE A 160 19.93 7.91 -15.36
CA PHE A 160 20.34 7.40 -14.05
C PHE A 160 21.41 8.29 -13.40
N ASP A 161 22.41 8.71 -14.18
CA ASP A 161 23.48 9.57 -13.65
C ASP A 161 22.96 10.96 -13.25
N LYS A 162 21.92 11.47 -13.93
CA LYS A 162 21.25 12.72 -13.55
C LYS A 162 20.43 12.54 -12.26
N CYS A 163 19.73 11.42 -12.14
CA CYS A 163 18.98 11.07 -10.93
C CYS A 163 19.91 10.95 -9.72
N ALA A 164 21.05 10.25 -9.87
CA ALA A 164 22.08 10.11 -8.84
C ALA A 164 22.70 11.46 -8.44
N ALA A 165 22.94 12.35 -9.41
CA ALA A 165 23.42 13.70 -9.11
C ALA A 165 22.37 14.57 -8.38
N ALA A 166 21.07 14.38 -8.66
CA ALA A 166 20.00 15.18 -8.09
C ALA A 166 19.58 14.74 -6.68
N TYR A 167 19.56 13.43 -6.40
CA TYR A 167 19.02 12.87 -5.17
C TYR A 167 19.61 13.47 -3.88
N PRO A 168 20.95 13.64 -3.73
CA PRO A 168 21.51 14.25 -2.52
C PRO A 168 20.97 15.66 -2.24
N GLY A 169 20.68 16.44 -3.30
CA GLY A 169 20.08 17.77 -3.19
C GLY A 169 18.64 17.70 -2.69
N VAL A 170 17.83 16.80 -3.25
CA VAL A 170 16.44 16.57 -2.81
C VAL A 170 16.38 16.11 -1.36
N ALA A 171 17.18 15.10 -1.00
CA ALA A 171 17.25 14.55 0.35
C ALA A 171 17.68 15.61 1.38
N SER A 172 18.71 16.41 1.05
CA SER A 172 19.18 17.48 1.93
C SER A 172 18.16 18.61 2.06
N ALA A 173 17.46 18.97 0.98
CA ALA A 173 16.44 20.01 1.00
C ALA A 173 15.29 19.64 1.94
N TRP A 174 14.78 18.40 1.86
CA TRP A 174 13.74 17.92 2.76
C TRP A 174 14.20 17.80 4.21
N GLU A 175 15.40 17.26 4.46
CA GLU A 175 15.92 17.17 5.84
C GLU A 175 16.11 18.55 6.46
N ASN A 176 16.72 19.49 5.74
CA ASN A 176 16.91 20.85 6.22
C ASN A 176 15.59 21.57 6.48
N PHE A 177 14.58 21.32 5.64
CA PHE A 177 13.23 21.88 5.81
C PHE A 177 12.52 21.28 7.04
N LEU A 178 12.59 19.97 7.24
CA LEU A 178 11.83 19.27 8.29
C LEU A 178 12.51 19.29 9.66
N SER A 179 13.84 19.42 9.73
CA SER A 179 14.60 19.40 10.98
C SER A 179 14.10 20.42 12.02
N PRO A 180 13.82 21.70 11.66
CA PRO A 180 13.23 22.67 12.59
C PRO A 180 11.83 22.33 13.11
N HIS A 181 11.12 21.41 12.44
CA HIS A 181 9.75 21.00 12.79
C HIS A 181 9.70 19.71 13.61
N ARG A 182 10.86 19.07 13.89
CA ARG A 182 10.93 17.93 14.82
C ARG A 182 10.64 18.39 16.25
N SER A 183 9.95 17.55 17.02
CA SER A 183 9.51 17.84 18.38
C SER A 183 9.97 16.74 19.35
N GLN A 184 10.39 17.13 20.56
CA GLN A 184 10.66 16.19 21.64
C GLN A 184 9.38 15.65 22.29
N THR A 185 8.26 16.35 22.12
CA THR A 185 6.94 15.87 22.54
C THR A 185 6.25 15.25 21.34
N PRO A 186 5.99 13.93 21.34
CA PRO A 186 5.32 13.28 20.23
C PRO A 186 3.93 13.88 19.98
N SER A 187 3.62 14.18 18.72
CA SER A 187 2.27 14.54 18.31
C SER A 187 1.32 13.38 18.54
N ARG A 188 0.07 13.70 18.90
CA ARG A 188 -0.95 12.71 19.21
C ARG A 188 -1.65 12.24 17.96
N PHE A 189 -1.73 10.92 17.82
CA PHE A 189 -2.48 10.24 16.79
C PHE A 189 -3.55 9.36 17.43
N SER A 190 -4.69 9.25 16.76
CA SER A 190 -5.75 8.29 17.11
C SER A 190 -6.01 7.40 15.90
N VAL A 191 -5.93 6.08 16.10
CA VAL A 191 -6.11 5.09 15.04
C VAL A 191 -7.48 4.43 15.19
N SER A 192 -8.22 4.31 14.08
CA SER A 192 -9.53 3.67 14.03
C SER A 192 -9.67 2.79 12.79
N TYR A 193 -10.20 1.59 12.99
CA TYR A 193 -10.58 0.66 11.95
C TYR A 193 -12.09 0.45 12.05
N VAL A 194 -12.85 1.02 11.12
CA VAL A 194 -14.31 0.94 11.11
C VAL A 194 -14.71 -0.30 10.31
N PRO A 195 -15.41 -1.29 10.91
CA PRO A 195 -15.84 -2.47 10.17
C PRO A 195 -16.62 -2.11 8.91
N PRO A 196 -16.34 -2.73 7.75
CA PRO A 196 -17.07 -2.47 6.53
C PRO A 196 -18.51 -2.98 6.65
N ARG A 197 -19.42 -2.35 5.90
CA ARG A 197 -20.82 -2.82 5.79
C ARG A 197 -20.99 -3.86 4.69
N ASP A 198 -20.13 -3.78 3.68
CA ASP A 198 -20.09 -4.69 2.55
C ASP A 198 -19.20 -5.89 2.91
N PRO A 199 -19.75 -7.12 2.94
CA PRO A 199 -18.98 -8.33 3.20
C PRO A 199 -17.81 -8.54 2.22
N GLU A 200 -17.89 -8.02 0.99
CA GLU A 200 -16.79 -8.13 0.01
C GLU A 200 -15.54 -7.36 0.43
N LEU A 201 -15.69 -6.35 1.31
CA LEU A 201 -14.58 -5.55 1.81
C LEU A 201 -13.96 -6.12 3.09
N GLU A 202 -14.58 -7.10 3.73
CA GLU A 202 -14.11 -7.67 5.01
C GLU A 202 -12.68 -8.22 4.91
N PRO A 203 -12.28 -8.97 3.86
CA PRO A 203 -10.90 -9.46 3.74
C PRO A 203 -9.88 -8.32 3.68
N TYR A 204 -10.18 -7.25 2.94
CA TYR A 204 -9.29 -6.09 2.82
C TYR A 204 -9.24 -5.27 4.12
N ALA A 205 -10.36 -5.17 4.84
CA ALA A 205 -10.39 -4.56 6.15
C ALA A 205 -9.50 -5.32 7.15
N ILE A 206 -9.54 -6.67 7.11
CA ILE A 206 -8.67 -7.53 7.91
C ILE A 206 -7.20 -7.32 7.50
N MET A 207 -6.87 -7.38 6.20
CA MET A 207 -5.49 -7.17 5.71
C MET A 207 -4.90 -5.85 6.22
N ILE A 208 -5.65 -4.74 6.11
CA ILE A 208 -5.20 -3.40 6.52
C ILE A 208 -5.12 -3.25 8.05
N LYS A 209 -5.98 -3.95 8.79
CA LYS A 209 -5.97 -3.96 10.25
C LYS A 209 -4.83 -4.80 10.83
N GLU A 210 -4.58 -5.96 10.25
CA GLU A 210 -3.54 -6.88 10.71
C GLU A 210 -2.14 -6.41 10.32
N SER A 211 -1.99 -5.70 9.19
CA SER A 211 -0.71 -5.09 8.80
C SER A 211 -0.24 -3.96 9.73
N LYS A 212 -1.12 -3.40 10.58
CA LYS A 212 -0.84 -2.25 11.45
C LYS A 212 -0.27 -1.04 10.71
N VAL A 213 -0.64 -0.87 9.44
CA VAL A 213 -0.11 0.21 8.60
C VAL A 213 -0.48 1.60 9.13
N LEU A 214 -1.64 1.78 9.76
CA LEU A 214 -1.98 3.07 10.39
C LEU A 214 -1.10 3.34 11.62
N ASP A 215 -0.79 2.32 12.42
CA ASP A 215 0.13 2.46 13.57
C ASP A 215 1.55 2.80 13.11
N LEU A 216 2.01 2.23 11.98
CA LEU A 216 3.27 2.62 11.34
C LEU A 216 3.28 4.12 11.06
N ILE A 217 2.24 4.64 10.41
CA ILE A 217 2.16 6.06 10.04
C ILE A 217 2.12 6.96 11.27
N SER A 218 1.37 6.56 12.30
CA SER A 218 1.42 7.24 13.59
C SER A 218 2.86 7.33 14.12
N ARG A 219 3.62 6.23 14.11
CA ARG A 219 5.01 6.23 14.60
C ARG A 219 5.91 7.12 13.74
N SER A 220 5.86 6.97 12.42
CA SER A 220 6.72 7.69 11.47
C SER A 220 6.54 9.20 11.52
N PHE A 221 5.33 9.69 11.78
CA PHE A 221 5.02 11.13 11.78
C PHE A 221 4.85 11.75 13.17
N SER A 222 4.80 10.95 14.25
CA SER A 222 4.67 11.47 15.63
C SER A 222 5.84 12.35 16.09
N GLY A 223 7.02 12.18 15.49
CA GLY A 223 8.22 12.97 15.83
C GLY A 223 8.18 14.43 15.39
N TYR A 224 7.18 14.86 14.62
CA TYR A 224 7.01 16.25 14.20
C TYR A 224 6.07 17.02 15.13
N GLY A 225 6.27 18.34 15.27
CA GLY A 225 5.41 19.25 16.04
C GLY A 225 4.16 19.66 15.26
N LEU A 226 3.23 18.74 15.05
CA LEU A 226 2.04 18.93 14.22
C LEU A 226 1.04 19.90 14.85
N LYS A 227 0.18 20.52 14.02
CA LYS A 227 -0.86 21.47 14.47
C LYS A 227 -2.07 20.75 15.08
N GLY A 228 -1.89 20.17 16.26
CA GLY A 228 -2.94 19.46 16.99
C GLY A 228 -3.08 18.00 16.57
N ASP A 229 -4.01 17.32 17.22
CA ASP A 229 -4.18 15.87 17.14
C ASP A 229 -4.59 15.41 15.73
N VAL A 230 -4.12 14.24 15.33
CA VAL A 230 -4.37 13.64 14.00
C VAL A 230 -5.15 12.34 14.15
N LYS A 231 -6.11 12.11 13.25
CA LYS A 231 -6.88 10.88 13.14
C LYS A 231 -6.37 10.07 11.95
N LEU A 232 -6.24 8.76 12.14
CA LEU A 232 -5.95 7.78 11.10
C LEU A 232 -7.12 6.81 11.07
N THR A 233 -7.90 6.81 10.00
CA THR A 233 -9.12 6.01 9.92
C THR A 233 -9.10 5.13 8.68
N ALA A 234 -9.26 3.82 8.84
CA ALA A 234 -9.60 2.93 7.74
C ALA A 234 -11.09 2.58 7.79
N LYS A 235 -11.79 2.67 6.66
CA LYS A 235 -13.25 2.44 6.56
C LYS A 235 -13.68 2.17 5.11
N SER A 236 -14.93 1.74 4.92
CA SER A 236 -15.57 1.80 3.59
C SER A 236 -15.87 3.24 3.18
N CYS A 237 -15.58 3.59 1.93
CA CYS A 237 -15.82 4.91 1.35
C CYS A 237 -16.79 4.89 0.15
N GLY A 238 -17.10 3.71 -0.40
CA GLY A 238 -17.87 3.54 -1.63
C GLY A 238 -17.05 3.79 -2.91
N ARG A 239 -15.73 4.01 -2.79
CA ARG A 239 -14.78 4.20 -3.89
C ARG A 239 -13.36 3.91 -3.41
N PRO A 240 -12.47 3.38 -4.28
CA PRO A 240 -11.05 3.29 -3.93
C PRO A 240 -10.52 4.69 -3.69
N ASP A 241 -9.88 4.93 -2.55
CA ASP A 241 -9.28 6.22 -2.23
C ASP A 241 -8.39 6.19 -0.97
N VAL A 242 -7.57 7.23 -0.83
CA VAL A 242 -6.82 7.54 0.39
C VAL A 242 -6.49 9.02 0.39
N TYR A 243 -6.79 9.71 1.49
CA TYR A 243 -6.69 11.17 1.51
C TYR A 243 -6.50 11.78 2.90
N TRP A 244 -5.79 12.91 2.92
CA TRP A 244 -5.67 13.85 4.04
C TRP A 244 -6.73 14.95 3.96
N SER A 245 -7.41 15.19 5.07
CA SER A 245 -8.28 16.35 5.28
C SER A 245 -7.68 17.28 6.33
N ALA A 246 -7.18 18.45 5.89
CA ALA A 246 -6.65 19.48 6.79
C ALA A 246 -7.70 20.02 7.77
N GLU A 247 -8.96 20.16 7.33
CA GLU A 247 -10.08 20.62 8.15
C GLU A 247 -10.40 19.63 9.28
N LYS A 248 -10.49 18.33 8.97
CA LYS A 248 -10.84 17.29 9.94
C LYS A 248 -9.65 16.77 10.74
N ARG A 249 -8.44 17.13 10.32
CA ARG A 249 -7.16 16.54 10.74
C ARG A 249 -7.18 15.02 10.70
N GLU A 250 -7.57 14.48 9.55
CA GLU A 250 -7.79 13.04 9.36
C GLU A 250 -7.17 12.54 8.07
N ILE A 251 -6.35 11.49 8.16
CA ILE A 251 -6.01 10.64 7.01
C ILE A 251 -7.02 9.50 6.98
N THR A 252 -7.71 9.34 5.86
CA THR A 252 -8.68 8.26 5.62
C THR A 252 -8.11 7.29 4.59
N TYR A 253 -8.09 6.00 4.91
CA TYR A 253 -7.81 4.91 3.98
C TYR A 253 -9.12 4.17 3.65
N CYS A 254 -9.46 4.06 2.37
CA CYS A 254 -10.66 3.37 1.92
C CYS A 254 -10.36 1.91 1.60
N TYR A 255 -11.09 0.95 2.18
CA TYR A 255 -10.83 -0.48 1.93
C TYR A 255 -10.97 -0.87 0.46
N GLU A 256 -11.79 -0.14 -0.29
CA GLU A 256 -11.93 -0.26 -1.72
C GLU A 256 -10.62 -0.04 -2.48
N LEU A 257 -9.68 0.75 -1.94
CA LEU A 257 -8.35 0.93 -2.54
C LEU A 257 -7.55 -0.37 -2.49
N GLY A 258 -7.59 -1.07 -1.35
CA GLY A 258 -6.97 -2.37 -1.19
C GLY A 258 -7.59 -3.42 -2.12
N LYS A 259 -8.93 -3.41 -2.27
CA LYS A 259 -9.63 -4.26 -3.24
C LYS A 259 -9.17 -3.99 -4.67
N PHE A 260 -9.17 -2.73 -5.09
CA PHE A 260 -8.73 -2.33 -6.43
C PHE A 260 -7.30 -2.79 -6.73
N GLN A 261 -6.37 -2.59 -5.79
CA GLN A 261 -4.97 -2.99 -5.97
C GLN A 261 -4.80 -4.51 -5.99
N ALA A 262 -5.60 -5.23 -5.23
CA ALA A 262 -5.63 -6.69 -5.23
C ALA A 262 -6.13 -7.25 -6.57
N GLU A 263 -7.22 -6.70 -7.11
CA GLU A 263 -7.76 -7.07 -8.41
C GLU A 263 -6.77 -6.75 -9.54
N LEU A 264 -6.12 -5.58 -9.46
CA LEU A 264 -5.11 -5.15 -10.43
C LEU A 264 -3.92 -6.12 -10.52
N ILE A 265 -3.35 -6.51 -9.39
CA ILE A 265 -2.22 -7.46 -9.38
C ILE A 265 -2.67 -8.89 -9.69
N ALA A 266 -3.87 -9.29 -9.28
CA ALA A 266 -4.40 -10.62 -9.60
C ALA A 266 -4.58 -10.80 -11.11
N ASP A 267 -5.13 -9.81 -11.81
CA ASP A 267 -5.27 -9.84 -13.27
C ASP A 267 -3.90 -9.99 -13.95
N HIS A 268 -2.90 -9.21 -13.51
CA HIS A 268 -1.54 -9.33 -14.01
C HIS A 268 -0.94 -10.73 -13.80
N LEU A 269 -1.06 -11.29 -12.58
CA LEU A 269 -0.50 -12.60 -12.23
C LEU A 269 -1.18 -13.76 -12.97
N LEU A 270 -2.48 -13.67 -13.22
CA LEU A 270 -3.23 -14.69 -13.96
C LEU A 270 -2.92 -14.63 -15.46
N ASN A 271 -2.76 -13.44 -16.01
CA ASN A 271 -2.54 -13.26 -17.45
C ASN A 271 -1.08 -13.49 -17.86
N THR A 272 -0.09 -13.16 -17.02
CA THR A 272 1.34 -13.41 -17.32
C THR A 272 1.72 -14.89 -17.37
N VAL A 273 1.05 -15.76 -16.59
CA VAL A 273 1.24 -17.23 -16.65
C VAL A 273 0.85 -17.81 -18.02
N THR A 274 -0.02 -17.12 -18.78
CA THR A 274 -0.41 -17.57 -20.12
C THR A 274 0.62 -17.22 -21.21
N GLU A 275 1.42 -16.17 -21.02
CA GLU A 275 2.43 -15.73 -22.00
C GLU A 275 3.75 -16.51 -21.91
N ASP A 276 4.08 -17.05 -20.74
CA ASP A 276 5.33 -17.80 -20.50
C ASP A 276 5.35 -19.21 -21.16
N LYS A 277 4.28 -19.56 -21.88
CA LYS A 277 4.25 -20.74 -22.79
C LYS A 277 4.66 -20.41 -24.23
N GLY A 278 5.00 -19.15 -24.56
CA GLY A 278 5.14 -18.73 -25.95
C GLY A 278 6.29 -17.78 -26.33
N ALA A 279 6.87 -16.99 -25.43
CA ALA A 279 7.89 -16.02 -25.85
C ALA A 279 8.91 -15.69 -24.75
N ALA A 280 10.20 -15.70 -25.13
CA ALA A 280 11.25 -15.04 -24.39
C ALA A 280 11.01 -13.51 -24.42
N GLY A 281 10.29 -13.00 -23.44
CA GLY A 281 10.01 -11.59 -23.20
C GLY A 281 10.00 -11.34 -21.70
N GLY A 282 10.68 -10.29 -21.26
CA GLY A 282 11.08 -10.07 -19.87
C GLY A 282 9.94 -10.19 -18.86
N GLN A 283 10.13 -11.07 -17.88
CA GLN A 283 9.43 -11.07 -16.61
C GLN A 283 9.42 -9.63 -16.07
N ILE A 284 8.26 -9.14 -15.64
CA ILE A 284 8.21 -7.99 -14.73
C ILE A 284 8.69 -8.56 -13.38
N PRO A 285 9.90 -8.24 -12.90
CA PRO A 285 10.25 -8.53 -11.52
C PRO A 285 9.35 -7.69 -10.62
N THR A 286 8.19 -8.24 -10.27
CA THR A 286 7.52 -7.83 -9.04
C THR A 286 8.48 -8.12 -7.88
N ALA A 287 8.44 -7.32 -6.82
CA ALA A 287 9.28 -7.54 -5.64
C ALA A 287 9.16 -8.98 -5.08
N ALA A 288 8.05 -9.67 -5.34
CA ALA A 288 7.88 -11.09 -5.05
C ALA A 288 8.86 -12.01 -5.81
N ALA A 289 9.12 -11.77 -7.09
CA ALA A 289 10.06 -12.57 -7.89
C ALA A 289 11.53 -12.35 -7.48
N ASN A 290 11.84 -11.22 -6.86
CA ASN A 290 13.19 -10.92 -6.35
C ASN A 290 13.41 -11.41 -4.92
N LEU A 291 12.36 -11.47 -4.08
CA LEU A 291 12.46 -12.01 -2.71
C LEU A 291 12.78 -13.52 -2.69
N GLU A 292 12.37 -14.27 -3.73
CA GLU A 292 12.68 -15.70 -3.88
C GLU A 292 14.13 -15.98 -4.29
N ARG A 293 14.89 -14.99 -4.75
CA ARG A 293 16.30 -15.18 -5.14
C ARG A 293 17.28 -15.07 -3.98
N GLU A 294 16.83 -14.67 -2.79
CA GLU A 294 17.69 -14.43 -1.63
C GLU A 294 17.29 -15.22 -0.35
N ILE A 295 16.44 -16.25 -0.46
CA ILE A 295 16.20 -17.27 0.59
C ILE A 295 16.69 -18.64 0.10
#